data_AF-A0AA39PH46-F1
#
_entry.id   AF-A0AA39PH46-F1
#
_cell.length_a   1.000
_cell.length_b   1.000
_cell.length_c   1.000
_cell.angle_alpha   90.00
_cell.angle_beta   90.00
_cell.angle_gamma   90.00
#
_symmetry.space_group_name_H-M   'P 1'
#
loop_
_entity.id
_entity.type
_entity.pdbx_description
1 polymer ?
#
loop_
_entity_poly.entity_id
_entity_poly.type
_entity_poly.pdbx_seq_one_letter_code
_entity_poly.pdbx_strand_id
1 'polypeptide(L)'
;MLHAKPCFYCVILITSSFISSCYWQPFSLDTPLTSPWTENVITYSGALTASLSSLPHRAQMPVTIRAVDRCWCDLSSGAFFEPFNISRWEHDTINRLKDDLEHQWKAEYANATNSITQMNEDFSSSDTSRNIMESVWFMITRSSSEPGEPSPAVADPFMNDYAMPDAEARYSLFRQQYALRRYGVDMRIDFSWSDSK
;
A
#
# COMPACT_ATOMS: atom_id res chain seq x y z
N MET A 1 15.75 -5.27 43.16
CA MET A 1 15.27 -4.64 41.92
C MET A 1 16.26 -4.95 40.80
N LEU A 2 15.88 -5.78 39.83
CA LEU A 2 16.69 -6.03 38.64
C LEU A 2 16.53 -4.82 37.70
N HIS A 3 17.49 -3.89 37.75
CA HIS A 3 17.57 -2.79 36.81
C HIS A 3 18.28 -3.29 35.53
N ALA A 4 17.56 -4.06 34.70
CA ALA A 4 18.09 -4.50 33.42
C ALA A 4 18.21 -3.29 32.50
N LYS A 5 19.44 -2.82 32.25
CA LYS A 5 19.69 -1.92 31.10
C LYS A 5 19.27 -2.71 29.86
N PRO A 6 18.31 -2.24 29.05
CA PRO A 6 17.94 -2.96 27.84
C PRO A 6 19.17 -2.97 26.94
N CYS A 7 19.76 -4.16 26.74
CA CYS A 7 20.86 -4.32 25.79
C CYS A 7 20.35 -3.86 24.43
N PHE A 8 21.08 -2.95 23.78
CA PHE A 8 20.72 -2.42 22.45
C PHE A 8 20.45 -3.54 21.44
N TYR A 9 21.26 -4.60 21.48
CA TYR A 9 21.05 -5.81 20.67
C TYR A 9 19.76 -6.55 20.99
N CYS A 10 19.35 -6.62 22.26
CA CYS A 10 18.07 -7.24 22.62
C CYS A 10 16.90 -6.43 22.06
N VAL A 11 16.96 -5.10 22.10
CA VAL A 11 15.93 -4.25 21.49
C VAL A 11 15.87 -4.50 19.98
N ILE A 12 17.01 -4.51 19.28
CA ILE A 12 17.04 -4.78 17.83
C ILE A 12 16.53 -6.20 17.51
N LEU A 13 16.96 -7.22 18.24
CA LEU A 13 16.53 -8.60 18.01
C LEU A 13 15.04 -8.78 18.28
N ILE A 14 14.51 -8.13 19.32
CA ILE A 14 13.08 -8.13 19.63
C ILE A 14 12.33 -7.41 18.50
N THR A 15 12.72 -6.19 18.12
CA THR A 15 12.07 -5.44 17.03
C THR A 15 12.11 -6.19 15.70
N SER A 16 13.25 -6.78 15.34
CA SER A 16 13.38 -7.62 14.14
C SER A 16 12.48 -8.85 14.19
N SER A 17 12.37 -9.51 15.35
CA SER A 17 11.48 -10.64 15.54
C SER A 17 10.01 -10.26 15.33
N PHE A 18 9.60 -9.13 15.92
CA PHE A 18 8.26 -8.57 15.75
C PHE A 18 7.96 -8.16 14.29
N ILE A 19 8.92 -7.53 13.59
CA ILE A 19 8.77 -7.17 12.17
C ILE A 19 8.75 -8.42 11.27
N SER A 20 9.54 -9.45 11.58
CA SER A 20 9.55 -10.69 10.79
C SER A 20 8.26 -11.51 10.91
N SER A 21 7.46 -11.25 11.94
CA SER A 21 6.21 -11.98 12.21
C SER A 21 5.03 -11.51 11.36
N CYS A 22 5.24 -10.61 10.38
CA CYS A 22 4.19 -10.09 9.50
C CYS A 22 3.75 -11.04 8.37
N TYR A 23 4.09 -12.32 8.42
CA TYR A 23 3.82 -13.25 7.33
C TYR A 23 2.41 -13.83 7.41
N TRP A 24 1.67 -13.73 6.31
CA TRP A 24 0.41 -14.42 6.11
C TRP A 24 0.53 -15.46 5.02
N GLN A 25 0.19 -16.71 5.36
CA GLN A 25 0.16 -17.79 4.40
C GLN A 25 -0.95 -17.51 3.36
N PRO A 26 -0.71 -17.76 2.06
CA PRO A 26 -1.78 -17.74 1.07
C PRO A 26 -2.89 -18.73 1.44
N PHE A 27 -4.14 -18.33 1.21
CA PHE A 27 -5.32 -19.13 1.54
C PHE A 27 -6.29 -19.21 0.36
N SER A 28 -7.26 -20.12 0.43
CA SER A 28 -8.23 -20.35 -0.65
C SER A 28 -9.23 -19.19 -0.76
N LEU A 29 -9.61 -18.84 -1.99
CA LEU A 29 -10.64 -17.83 -2.25
C LEU A 29 -12.05 -18.25 -1.81
N ASP A 30 -12.27 -19.52 -1.50
CA ASP A 30 -13.54 -20.02 -0.96
C ASP A 30 -13.69 -19.81 0.55
N THR A 31 -12.68 -19.22 1.18
CA THR A 31 -12.74 -18.87 2.61
C THR A 31 -13.89 -17.88 2.84
N PRO A 32 -14.69 -18.04 3.92
CA PRO A 32 -15.73 -17.08 4.26
C PRO A 32 -15.14 -15.76 4.78
N LEU A 33 -15.82 -14.66 4.50
CA LEU A 33 -15.56 -13.33 5.02
C LEU A 33 -16.18 -13.20 6.42
N THR A 34 -15.52 -12.42 7.27
CA THR A 34 -16.00 -12.13 8.63
C THR A 34 -17.24 -11.24 8.59
N SER A 35 -17.31 -10.33 7.61
CA SER A 35 -18.49 -9.52 7.32
C SER A 35 -18.94 -9.76 5.88
N PRO A 36 -20.24 -9.94 5.60
CA PRO A 36 -20.73 -10.06 4.23
C PRO A 36 -20.37 -8.80 3.43
N TRP A 37 -19.87 -8.98 2.21
CA TRP A 37 -19.55 -7.87 1.30
C TRP A 37 -20.83 -7.18 0.80
N THR A 38 -21.85 -7.99 0.56
CA THR A 38 -23.22 -7.61 0.16
C THR A 38 -24.14 -8.71 0.68
N GLU A 39 -25.46 -8.50 0.66
CA GLU A 39 -26.47 -9.41 1.25
C GLU A 39 -26.29 -10.90 0.92
N ASN A 40 -25.74 -11.22 -0.26
CA ASN A 40 -25.56 -12.60 -0.73
C ASN A 40 -24.08 -13.03 -0.88
N VAL A 41 -23.12 -12.15 -0.57
CA VAL A 41 -21.70 -12.37 -0.87
C VAL A 41 -20.91 -12.55 0.43
N ILE A 42 -20.61 -13.81 0.75
CA ILE A 42 -19.97 -14.20 2.01
C ILE A 42 -18.57 -14.79 1.82
N THR A 43 -18.06 -14.94 0.60
CA THR A 43 -16.73 -15.51 0.33
C THR A 43 -15.83 -14.52 -0.39
N TYR A 44 -14.51 -14.69 -0.28
CA TYR A 44 -13.56 -13.86 -1.03
C TYR A 44 -13.75 -13.99 -2.55
N SER A 45 -14.03 -15.20 -3.03
CA SER A 45 -14.37 -15.46 -4.44
C SER A 45 -15.60 -14.68 -4.88
N GLY A 46 -16.66 -14.68 -4.06
CA GLY A 46 -17.86 -13.90 -4.35
C GLY A 46 -17.59 -12.40 -4.37
N ALA A 47 -16.83 -11.89 -3.40
CA ALA A 47 -16.52 -10.47 -3.28
C ALA A 47 -15.63 -9.97 -4.43
N LEU A 48 -14.64 -10.77 -4.84
CA LEU A 48 -13.81 -10.46 -5.99
C LEU A 48 -14.63 -10.49 -7.29
N THR A 49 -15.50 -11.48 -7.46
CA THR A 49 -16.39 -11.57 -8.64
C THR A 49 -17.31 -10.35 -8.73
N ALA A 50 -17.88 -9.92 -7.61
CA ALA A 50 -18.69 -8.70 -7.54
C ALA A 50 -17.88 -7.44 -7.89
N SER A 51 -16.64 -7.36 -7.40
CA SER A 51 -15.73 -6.23 -7.62
C SER A 51 -15.20 -6.13 -9.05
N LEU A 52 -15.11 -7.26 -9.76
CA LEU A 52 -14.64 -7.35 -11.15
C LEU A 52 -15.79 -7.30 -12.18
N SER A 53 -17.00 -6.89 -11.80
CA SER A 53 -18.17 -6.88 -12.68
C SER A 53 -17.96 -6.07 -13.98
N SER A 54 -17.02 -5.14 -14.00
CA SER A 54 -16.67 -4.30 -15.16
C SER A 54 -15.69 -4.95 -16.14
N LEU A 55 -15.02 -6.06 -15.79
CA LEU A 55 -14.00 -6.65 -16.66
C LEU A 55 -14.56 -7.72 -17.62
N PRO A 56 -14.19 -7.67 -18.91
CA PRO A 56 -14.76 -8.51 -19.97
C PRO A 56 -14.25 -9.97 -19.98
N HIS A 57 -13.32 -10.35 -19.11
CA HIS A 57 -12.76 -11.69 -19.06
C HIS A 57 -12.64 -12.21 -17.63
N ARG A 58 -13.51 -13.18 -17.32
CA ARG A 58 -13.56 -13.91 -16.03
C ARG A 58 -12.68 -15.15 -16.02
N ALA A 59 -11.78 -15.32 -17.00
CA ALA A 59 -11.28 -16.64 -17.37
C ALA A 59 -10.15 -17.17 -16.49
N GLN A 60 -9.44 -16.32 -15.73
CA GLN A 60 -8.39 -16.78 -14.82
C GLN A 60 -8.53 -16.11 -13.46
N MET A 61 -9.44 -16.66 -12.66
CA MET A 61 -9.46 -16.36 -11.25
C MET A 61 -8.39 -17.22 -10.56
N PRO A 62 -7.53 -16.64 -9.71
CA PRO A 62 -6.59 -17.44 -8.95
C PRO A 62 -7.37 -18.40 -8.04
N VAL A 63 -6.72 -19.50 -7.61
CA VAL A 63 -7.31 -20.43 -6.62
C VAL A 63 -6.96 -19.99 -5.19
N THR A 64 -5.85 -19.25 -5.05
CA THR A 64 -5.35 -18.78 -3.77
C THR A 64 -5.16 -17.27 -3.79
N ILE A 65 -5.43 -16.63 -2.67
CA ILE A 65 -5.23 -15.19 -2.45
C ILE A 65 -4.11 -15.00 -1.43
N ARG A 66 -3.23 -14.03 -1.69
CA ARG A 66 -2.31 -13.51 -0.69
C ARG A 66 -2.97 -12.33 0.01
N ALA A 67 -3.14 -12.45 1.32
CA ALA A 67 -3.66 -11.37 2.16
C ALA A 67 -2.69 -10.19 2.25
N VAL A 68 -3.22 -9.00 2.54
CA VAL A 68 -2.37 -7.86 2.94
C VAL A 68 -1.58 -8.25 4.18
N ASP A 69 -0.28 -7.95 4.19
CA ASP A 69 0.60 -8.27 5.30
C ASP A 69 0.09 -7.58 6.57
N ARG A 70 -0.30 -8.37 7.55
CA ARG A 70 -0.69 -7.87 8.87
C ARG A 70 0.52 -8.01 9.79
N CYS A 71 1.24 -6.91 9.91
CA CYS A 71 2.22 -6.74 10.96
C CYS A 71 1.55 -6.54 12.31
N TRP A 72 2.21 -6.99 13.38
CA TRP A 72 1.80 -6.63 14.75
C TRP A 72 1.89 -5.11 14.97
N CYS A 73 2.91 -4.50 14.37
CA CYS A 73 3.10 -3.06 14.35
C CYS A 73 2.74 -2.55 12.96
N ASP A 74 1.53 -2.06 12.76
CA ASP A 74 1.21 -1.30 11.56
C ASP A 74 1.83 0.10 11.68
N LEU A 75 3.02 0.26 11.11
CA LEU A 75 3.74 1.53 11.05
C LEU A 75 3.07 2.52 10.07
N SER A 76 2.21 2.03 9.17
CA SER A 76 1.63 2.82 8.09
C SER A 76 0.39 3.61 8.51
N SER A 77 -0.36 3.15 9.53
CA SER A 77 -1.57 3.81 10.01
C SER A 77 -1.35 4.84 11.12
N GLY A 78 -0.11 5.04 11.59
CA GLY A 78 0.20 5.97 12.69
C GLY A 78 -0.36 5.55 14.06
N ALA A 79 -1.01 4.38 14.14
CA ALA A 79 -1.65 3.87 15.34
C ALA A 79 -1.13 2.46 15.67
N PHE A 80 0.04 2.41 16.33
CA PHE A 80 0.70 1.17 16.78
C PHE A 80 -0.18 0.19 17.57
N PHE A 81 -1.27 0.69 18.19
CA PHE A 81 -2.17 -0.08 19.04
C PHE A 81 -3.63 0.30 18.79
N GLU A 82 -4.07 0.40 17.53
CA GLU A 82 -5.51 0.49 17.25
C GLU A 82 -6.15 -0.91 17.28
N PRO A 83 -7.42 -1.07 17.72
CA PRO A 83 -8.11 -2.35 17.61
C PRO A 83 -8.12 -2.84 16.15
N PHE A 84 -7.71 -4.09 15.94
CA PHE A 84 -7.65 -4.67 14.60
C PHE A 84 -9.05 -4.78 14.00
N ASN A 85 -9.29 -4.06 12.90
CA ASN A 85 -10.51 -4.15 12.13
C ASN A 85 -10.35 -5.23 11.05
N ILE A 86 -10.83 -6.44 11.35
CA ILE A 86 -10.77 -7.58 10.43
C ILE A 86 -11.44 -7.23 9.12
N SER A 87 -12.67 -6.72 9.15
CA SER A 87 -13.44 -6.41 7.94
C SER A 87 -12.71 -5.43 7.02
N ARG A 88 -12.10 -4.38 7.56
CA ARG A 88 -11.28 -3.45 6.75
C ARG A 88 -10.11 -4.17 6.07
N TRP A 89 -9.40 -5.01 6.80
CA TRP A 89 -8.28 -5.79 6.26
C TRP A 89 -8.73 -6.79 5.17
N GLU A 90 -9.90 -7.41 5.33
CA GLU A 90 -10.48 -8.28 4.29
C GLU A 90 -10.78 -7.49 3.02
N HIS A 91 -11.37 -6.30 3.17
CA HIS A 91 -11.65 -5.40 2.06
C HIS A 91 -10.37 -4.94 1.34
N ASP A 92 -9.35 -4.53 2.09
CA ASP A 92 -8.07 -4.11 1.53
C ASP A 92 -7.38 -5.27 0.79
N THR A 93 -7.52 -6.50 1.29
CA THR A 93 -7.03 -7.73 0.64
C THR A 93 -7.71 -7.97 -0.71
N ILE A 94 -9.03 -7.82 -0.79
CA ILE A 94 -9.78 -7.98 -2.03
C ILE A 94 -9.40 -6.88 -3.03
N ASN A 95 -9.32 -5.63 -2.58
CA ASN A 95 -8.96 -4.49 -3.42
C ASN A 95 -7.55 -4.64 -4.00
N ARG A 96 -6.56 -5.03 -3.19
CA ARG A 96 -5.20 -5.27 -3.68
C ARG A 96 -5.17 -6.36 -4.76
N LEU A 97 -5.87 -7.48 -4.53
CA LEU A 97 -5.94 -8.56 -5.54
C LEU A 97 -6.63 -8.07 -6.82
N LYS A 98 -7.69 -7.27 -6.70
CA LYS A 98 -8.36 -6.66 -7.84
C LYS A 98 -7.37 -5.80 -8.64
N ASP A 99 -6.64 -4.91 -7.98
CA ASP A 99 -5.67 -4.02 -8.62
C ASP A 99 -4.56 -4.84 -9.31
N ASP A 100 -4.04 -5.88 -8.66
CA ASP A 100 -3.04 -6.80 -9.24
C ASP A 100 -3.56 -7.47 -10.52
N LEU A 101 -4.81 -7.94 -10.52
CA LEU A 101 -5.44 -8.55 -11.69
C LEU A 101 -5.68 -7.54 -12.82
N GLU A 102 -6.11 -6.32 -12.49
CA GLU A 102 -6.26 -5.24 -13.47
C GLU A 102 -4.91 -4.87 -14.10
N HIS A 103 -3.83 -4.85 -13.32
CA HIS A 103 -2.49 -4.60 -13.81
C HIS A 103 -1.99 -5.73 -14.73
N GLN A 104 -2.19 -6.99 -14.33
CA GLN A 104 -1.85 -8.15 -15.16
C GLN A 104 -2.60 -8.11 -16.50
N TRP A 105 -3.90 -7.84 -16.46
CA TRP A 105 -4.72 -7.72 -17.65
C TRP A 105 -4.23 -6.62 -18.60
N LYS A 106 -3.92 -5.43 -18.07
CA LYS A 106 -3.39 -4.31 -18.86
C LYS A 106 -2.06 -4.69 -19.52
N ALA A 107 -1.20 -5.44 -18.84
CA ALA A 107 0.06 -5.92 -19.38
C ALA A 107 -0.13 -6.98 -20.48
N GLU A 108 -1.04 -7.93 -20.28
CA GLU A 108 -1.38 -8.95 -21.28
C GLU A 108 -1.99 -8.33 -22.56
N TYR A 109 -2.88 -7.36 -22.40
CA TYR A 109 -3.47 -6.63 -23.52
C TYR A 109 -2.43 -5.82 -24.32
N ALA A 110 -1.50 -5.16 -23.63
CA ALA A 110 -0.39 -4.45 -24.28
C ALA A 110 0.52 -5.42 -25.05
N ASN A 111 0.84 -6.58 -24.46
CA ASN A 111 1.65 -7.61 -25.11
C ASN A 111 0.95 -8.21 -26.35
N ALA A 112 -0.36 -8.47 -26.29
CA ALA A 112 -1.13 -8.95 -27.42
C ALA A 112 -1.14 -7.95 -28.58
N THR A 113 -1.26 -6.66 -28.28
CA THR A 113 -1.24 -5.58 -29.29
C THR A 113 0.13 -5.47 -29.96
N ASN A 114 1.22 -5.61 -29.20
CA ASN A 114 2.58 -5.61 -29.73
C ASN A 114 2.84 -6.81 -30.65
N SER A 115 2.36 -8.00 -30.29
CA SER A 115 2.49 -9.22 -31.10
C SER A 115 1.77 -9.11 -32.47
N ILE A 116 0.58 -8.51 -32.49
CA ILE A 116 -0.17 -8.24 -33.74
C ILE A 116 0.57 -7.23 -34.62
N THR A 117 1.19 -6.21 -34.02
CA THR A 117 1.97 -5.20 -34.76
C THR A 117 3.25 -5.79 -35.36
N GLN A 118 3.93 -6.67 -34.63
CA GLN A 118 5.14 -7.36 -35.09
C GLN A 118 4.85 -8.28 -36.30
N MET A 119 3.70 -8.96 -36.32
CA MET A 119 3.29 -9.78 -37.49
C MET A 119 2.94 -8.96 -38.74
N ASN A 120 2.62 -7.66 -38.58
CA ASN A 120 2.37 -6.76 -39.71
C ASN A 120 3.64 -6.08 -40.23
N GLU A 121 4.69 -5.92 -39.41
CA GLU A 121 5.98 -5.38 -39.85
C GLU A 121 6.84 -6.40 -40.61
N ASP A 122 6.66 -7.71 -40.36
CA ASP A 122 7.37 -8.77 -41.11
C ASP A 122 6.86 -8.96 -42.56
N PHE A 123 5.88 -8.17 -43.02
CA PHE A 123 5.46 -8.13 -44.43
C PHE A 123 5.86 -6.83 -45.17
N SER A 124 6.68 -5.95 -44.56
CA SER A 124 7.31 -4.82 -45.27
C SER A 124 8.81 -5.04 -45.34
N SER A 125 9.28 -5.48 -46.50
CA SER A 125 10.71 -5.53 -46.82
C SER A 125 11.34 -4.12 -46.83
N SER A 126 12.61 -4.09 -46.42
CA SER A 126 13.60 -3.00 -46.54
C SER A 126 13.56 -1.91 -45.45
N ASP A 127 14.36 -2.09 -44.39
CA ASP A 127 15.65 -1.38 -44.23
C ASP A 127 16.16 -1.51 -42.78
N THR A 128 16.69 -2.69 -42.46
CA THR A 128 17.40 -2.94 -41.20
C THR A 128 18.85 -2.50 -41.35
N SER A 129 19.21 -1.29 -40.90
CA SER A 129 20.53 -0.97 -40.29
C SER A 129 20.75 0.53 -40.13
N ARG A 130 20.14 1.18 -39.11
CA ARG A 130 20.67 2.48 -38.64
C ARG A 130 20.29 3.01 -37.25
N ASN A 131 19.37 2.39 -36.50
CA ASN A 131 18.77 3.04 -35.33
C ASN A 131 19.29 2.62 -33.94
N ILE A 132 20.31 1.75 -33.84
CA ILE A 132 20.78 1.27 -32.52
C ILE A 132 21.65 2.31 -31.79
N MET A 133 22.24 3.28 -32.50
CA MET A 133 23.18 4.25 -31.90
C MET A 133 22.51 5.51 -31.32
N GLU A 134 21.26 5.81 -31.70
CA GLU A 134 20.51 6.99 -31.21
C GLU A 134 19.87 6.77 -29.84
N SER A 135 19.38 5.56 -29.55
CA SER A 135 18.69 5.27 -28.28
C SER A 135 19.62 5.30 -27.05
N VAL A 136 20.92 5.11 -27.25
CA VAL A 136 21.92 5.16 -26.16
C VAL A 136 22.31 6.63 -25.84
N TRP A 137 22.20 7.55 -26.81
CA TRP A 137 22.56 8.96 -26.62
C TRP A 137 21.52 9.75 -25.80
N PHE A 138 20.25 9.33 -25.80
CA PHE A 138 19.18 9.97 -25.03
C PHE A 138 19.21 9.67 -23.52
N MET A 139 19.84 8.57 -23.11
CA MET A 139 20.00 8.21 -21.70
C MET A 139 21.12 9.01 -21.00
N ILE A 140 22.09 9.54 -21.75
CA ILE A 140 23.29 10.19 -21.19
C ILE A 140 23.08 11.70 -20.95
N THR A 141 22.18 12.35 -21.70
CA THR A 141 22.01 13.82 -21.63
C THR A 141 20.98 14.32 -20.61
N ARG A 142 20.24 13.44 -19.93
CA ARG A 142 19.21 13.84 -18.95
C ARG A 142 19.74 14.01 -17.51
N SER A 143 21.02 14.28 -17.35
CA SER A 143 21.65 14.52 -16.05
C SER A 143 22.59 15.72 -16.11
N SER A 144 22.06 16.95 -16.17
CA SER A 144 22.80 18.17 -15.79
C SER A 144 21.90 19.42 -15.77
N SER A 145 22.02 20.20 -14.69
CA SER A 145 21.60 21.60 -14.44
C SER A 145 20.07 21.89 -14.30
N GLU A 146 19.45 22.07 -13.12
CA GLU A 146 19.54 23.09 -12.02
C GLU A 146 18.60 24.33 -12.25
N PRO A 147 18.41 25.28 -11.29
CA PRO A 147 17.24 25.43 -10.40
C PRO A 147 16.37 26.69 -10.67
N GLY A 148 15.15 26.76 -10.12
CA GLY A 148 14.30 27.96 -10.16
C GLY A 148 13.40 28.13 -8.93
N GLU A 149 13.71 29.14 -8.11
CA GLU A 149 13.00 29.63 -6.91
C GLU A 149 11.70 30.43 -7.23
N PRO A 150 10.86 30.76 -6.22
CA PRO A 150 9.42 30.94 -6.35
C PRO A 150 8.96 32.41 -6.46
N SER A 151 7.69 32.61 -6.81
CA SER A 151 7.01 33.92 -6.75
C SER A 151 5.56 33.75 -6.25
N PRO A 152 4.99 34.75 -5.53
CA PRO A 152 4.06 34.52 -4.43
C PRO A 152 2.58 34.54 -4.87
N ALA A 153 1.77 33.80 -4.12
CA ALA A 153 0.31 33.79 -4.24
C ALA A 153 -0.29 35.07 -3.64
N VAL A 154 -1.12 35.71 -4.46
CA VAL A 154 -1.99 36.83 -4.11
C VAL A 154 -3.14 36.32 -3.23
N ALA A 155 -3.35 36.96 -2.09
CA ALA A 155 -4.51 36.77 -1.25
C ALA A 155 -5.67 37.64 -1.76
N ASP A 156 -6.90 37.10 -1.73
CA ASP A 156 -8.09 37.90 -1.48
C ASP A 156 -9.20 37.04 -0.84
N PRO A 157 -10.13 37.65 -0.07
CA PRO A 157 -10.81 37.02 1.05
C PRO A 157 -12.32 36.94 0.85
N PHE A 158 -12.92 35.75 1.04
CA PHE A 158 -14.34 35.65 1.38
C PHE A 158 -14.58 34.47 2.34
N MET A 159 -14.80 34.84 3.62
CA MET A 159 -15.54 34.10 4.66
C MET A 159 -16.92 33.63 4.13
N ASN A 160 -17.59 32.55 4.56
CA ASN A 160 -17.48 31.68 5.74
C ASN A 160 -18.38 30.43 5.59
N ASP A 161 -18.31 29.55 6.59
CA ASP A 161 -19.31 28.58 7.07
C ASP A 161 -19.18 27.12 6.66
N TYR A 162 -18.07 26.49 7.09
CA TYR A 162 -18.16 25.20 7.80
C TYR A 162 -17.16 25.22 8.97
N ALA A 163 -17.67 25.05 10.18
CA ALA A 163 -16.87 24.96 11.40
C ALA A 163 -15.90 23.76 11.33
N MET A 164 -14.61 24.03 11.10
CA MET A 164 -13.53 23.09 11.32
C MET A 164 -13.17 23.05 12.81
N PRO A 165 -13.01 21.86 13.42
CA PRO A 165 -12.22 21.74 14.63
C PRO A 165 -10.74 21.92 14.27
N ASP A 166 -10.08 22.90 14.91
CA ASP A 166 -8.65 23.19 14.95
C ASP A 166 -7.75 22.45 13.94
N ALA A 167 -7.53 23.14 12.81
CA ALA A 167 -6.43 22.89 11.90
C ALA A 167 -5.09 23.29 12.56
N GLU A 168 -4.58 22.47 13.49
CA GLU A 168 -3.17 22.52 13.90
C GLU A 168 -2.68 21.22 14.54
N ALA A 169 -3.19 20.07 14.07
CA ALA A 169 -2.56 18.79 14.37
C ALA A 169 -1.29 18.65 13.52
N ARG A 170 -0.16 19.19 14.01
CA ARG A 170 1.16 18.66 13.64
C ARG A 170 1.09 17.15 13.87
N TYR A 171 1.07 16.38 12.78
CA TYR A 171 1.06 14.93 12.82
C TYR A 171 2.36 14.45 13.48
N SER A 172 2.34 14.35 14.81
CA SER A 172 3.28 13.53 15.53
C SER A 172 3.06 12.10 15.04
N LEU A 173 3.98 11.60 14.21
CA LEU A 173 3.95 10.23 13.66
C LEU A 173 3.86 9.16 14.76
N PHE A 174 4.08 9.55 16.02
CA PHE A 174 3.89 8.74 17.21
C PHE A 174 2.91 9.42 18.16
N ARG A 175 1.83 8.74 18.51
CA ARG A 175 1.01 9.16 19.65
C ARG A 175 1.89 9.07 20.90
N GLN A 176 2.02 10.16 21.65
CA GLN A 176 2.95 10.18 22.80
C GLN A 176 2.57 9.20 23.90
N GLN A 177 1.28 8.88 24.06
CA GLN A 177 0.81 8.04 25.15
C GLN A 177 -0.19 6.99 24.67
N TYR A 178 0.04 5.74 25.08
CA TYR A 178 -0.84 4.62 24.82
C TYR A 178 -1.33 4.03 26.15
N ALA A 179 -2.63 4.15 26.39
CA ALA A 179 -3.29 3.51 27.53
C ALA A 179 -3.80 2.12 27.11
N LEU A 180 -3.23 1.07 27.69
CA LEU A 180 -3.56 -0.32 27.35
C LEU A 180 -4.81 -0.84 28.09
N ARG A 181 -5.49 0.00 28.87
CA ARG A 181 -6.70 -0.37 29.64
C ARG A 181 -7.79 -1.00 28.78
N ARG A 182 -7.91 -0.56 27.53
CA ARG A 182 -8.88 -1.10 26.56
C ARG A 182 -8.61 -2.56 26.18
N TYR A 183 -7.40 -3.06 26.45
CA TYR A 183 -6.95 -4.43 26.20
C TYR A 183 -6.90 -5.28 27.48
N GLY A 184 -7.49 -4.80 28.59
CA GLY A 184 -7.49 -5.51 29.87
C GLY A 184 -6.17 -5.44 30.64
N VAL A 185 -5.21 -4.62 30.17
CA VAL A 185 -3.93 -4.40 30.84
C VAL A 185 -3.94 -3.00 31.45
N ASP A 186 -3.86 -2.89 32.77
CA ASP A 186 -3.75 -1.58 33.45
C ASP A 186 -2.32 -1.04 33.37
N MET A 187 -1.93 -0.63 32.17
CA MET A 187 -0.61 -0.07 31.87
C MET A 187 -0.75 1.12 30.92
N ARG A 188 0.09 2.14 31.14
CA ARG A 188 0.25 3.29 30.24
C ARG A 188 1.70 3.36 29.79
N ILE A 189 1.91 3.32 28.48
CA ILE A 189 3.21 3.50 27.86
C ILE A 189 3.30 4.96 27.43
N ASP A 190 4.31 5.67 27.93
CA ASP A 190 4.59 7.06 27.59
C ASP A 190 5.91 7.15 26.80
N PHE A 191 5.83 7.70 25.60
CA PHE A 191 6.96 7.92 24.69
C PHE A 191 7.39 9.39 24.66
N SER A 192 6.90 10.24 25.57
CA SER A 192 7.43 11.59 25.75
C SER A 192 8.82 11.53 26.40
N TRP A 193 9.85 11.28 25.60
CA TRP A 193 11.21 11.42 26.10
C TRP A 193 11.52 12.92 26.22
N SER A 194 11.65 13.40 27.46
CA SER A 194 12.17 14.74 27.74
C SER A 194 13.64 14.76 27.40
N ASP A 195 14.02 15.47 26.35
CA ASP A 195 15.41 15.84 26.08
C ASP A 195 15.80 16.93 27.08
N SER A 196 15.97 16.54 28.36
CA SER A 196 16.44 17.44 29.40
C SER A 196 17.96 17.54 29.29
N LYS A 197 18.43 18.55 28.58
CA LYS A 197 19.78 19.09 28.74
C LYS A 197 19.82 20.11 29.87
#